data_AF-A0A271KMK0-F1
#
_entry.id   AF-A0A271KMK0-F1
#
_cell.length_a   1.000
_cell.length_b   1.000
_cell.length_c   1.000
_cell.angle_alpha   90.00
_cell.angle_beta   90.00
_cell.angle_gamma   90.00
#
_symmetry.space_group_name_H-M   'P 1'
#
loop_
_entity.id
_entity.type
_entity.pdbx_description
1 polymer ?
#
loop_
_entity_poly.entity_id
_entity_poly.type
_entity_poly.pdbx_seq_one_letter_code
_entity_poly.pdbx_strand_id
1 'polypeptide(L)'
;MIELTEKEKRFLKRVDTITHVPWSNKVTAADAKGKPMRIARATFARLRDDGIIIRSTSDLTSNTYVINSAPVTPQVAEVQEAS
;
A
#
# COMPACT_ATOMS: atom_id res chain seq x y z
N MET A 1 -6.23 14.11 -11.64
CA MET A 1 -5.28 14.25 -10.52
C MET A 1 -5.77 13.35 -9.40
N ILE A 2 -4.98 12.37 -8.97
CA ILE A 2 -5.37 11.47 -7.88
C ILE A 2 -4.98 12.16 -6.58
N GLU A 3 -5.93 12.34 -5.67
CA GLU A 3 -5.68 12.95 -4.36
C GLU A 3 -5.64 11.89 -3.25
N LEU A 4 -4.57 11.91 -2.47
CA LEU A 4 -4.43 11.18 -1.23
C LEU A 4 -5.01 11.99 -0.08
N THR A 5 -5.90 11.36 0.68
CA THR A 5 -6.38 11.94 1.93
C THR A 5 -5.26 11.98 2.97
N GLU A 6 -5.37 12.88 3.95
CA GLU A 6 -4.42 12.95 5.08
C GLU A 6 -4.36 11.66 5.91
N LYS A 7 -5.41 10.84 5.85
CA LYS A 7 -5.42 9.52 6.47
C LYS A 7 -4.57 8.53 5.68
N GLU A 8 -4.67 8.57 4.35
CA GLU A 8 -3.88 7.70 3.47
C GLU A 8 -2.41 8.09 3.49
N LYS A 9 -2.07 9.38 3.46
CA LYS A 9 -0.67 9.83 3.63
C LYS A 9 -0.07 9.31 4.95
N ARG A 10 -0.79 9.46 6.07
CA ARG A 10 -0.35 8.94 7.38
C ARG A 10 -0.24 7.41 7.42
N PHE A 11 -1.14 6.71 6.73
CA PHE A 11 -1.06 5.26 6.59
C PHE A 11 0.17 4.86 5.78
N LEU A 12 0.38 5.49 4.63
CA LEU A 12 1.50 5.20 3.73
C LEU A 12 2.86 5.52 4.38
N LYS A 13 2.97 6.52 5.25
CA LYS A 13 4.20 6.76 6.04
C LYS A 13 4.55 5.64 7.04
N ARG A 14 3.60 4.76 7.36
CA ARG A 14 3.73 3.77 8.43
C ARG A 14 3.68 2.34 7.93
N VAL A 15 2.94 2.10 6.86
CA VAL A 15 2.82 0.77 6.26
C VAL A 15 4.12 0.40 5.59
N ASP A 16 4.54 -0.84 5.83
CA ASP A 16 5.72 -1.42 5.21
C ASP A 16 5.30 -2.45 4.15
N THR A 17 4.39 -3.35 4.54
CA THR A 17 3.89 -4.43 3.68
C THR A 17 2.37 -4.49 3.66
N ILE A 18 1.84 -4.82 2.48
CA ILE A 18 0.41 -5.13 2.28
C ILE A 18 0.30 -6.49 1.60
N THR A 19 -0.38 -7.43 2.24
CA THR A 19 -0.61 -8.77 1.71
C THR A 19 -2.05 -8.91 1.24
N HIS A 20 -2.24 -9.35 0.01
CA HIS A 20 -3.55 -9.67 -0.56
C HIS A 20 -3.63 -11.17 -0.88
N VAL A 21 -4.67 -11.82 -0.37
CA VAL A 21 -4.96 -13.24 -0.60
C VAL A 21 -6.10 -13.35 -1.63
N PRO A 22 -5.82 -13.62 -2.92
CA PRO A 22 -6.78 -13.41 -4.01
C PRO A 22 -8.07 -14.22 -3.88
N TRP A 23 -8.00 -15.48 -3.49
CA TRP A 23 -9.18 -16.36 -3.41
C TRP A 23 -10.12 -16.00 -2.24
N SER A 24 -9.60 -15.39 -1.18
CA SER A 24 -10.40 -15.00 -0.01
C SER A 24 -10.71 -13.51 0.01
N ASN A 25 -10.17 -12.74 -0.94
CA ASN A 25 -10.25 -11.29 -1.02
C ASN A 25 -9.79 -10.57 0.27
N LYS A 26 -9.02 -11.26 1.12
CA LYS A 26 -8.48 -10.70 2.36
C LYS A 26 -7.29 -9.81 2.04
N VAL A 27 -7.28 -8.62 2.64
CA VAL A 27 -6.16 -7.69 2.59
C VAL A 27 -5.71 -7.41 4.02
N THR A 28 -4.42 -7.56 4.28
CA THR A 28 -3.78 -7.23 5.55
C THR A 28 -2.64 -6.26 5.28
N ALA A 29 -2.43 -5.31 6.18
CA ALA A 29 -1.30 -4.39 6.13
C ALA A 29 -0.53 -4.49 7.45
N ALA A 30 0.78 -4.28 7.41
CA ALA A 30 1.63 -4.24 8.58
C ALA A 30 2.65 -3.09 8.48
N ASP A 31 3.06 -2.55 9.63
CA ASP A 31 4.22 -1.66 9.70
C ASP A 31 5.54 -2.45 9.72
N ALA A 32 6.67 -1.75 9.71
CA ALA A 32 8.01 -2.35 9.69
C ALA A 32 8.32 -3.22 10.93
N LYS A 33 7.53 -3.12 12.01
CA LYS A 33 7.63 -3.98 13.20
C LYS A 33 6.67 -5.17 13.17
N GLY A 34 5.95 -5.36 12.06
CA GLY A 34 4.93 -6.40 11.90
C GLY A 34 3.61 -6.07 12.60
N LYS A 35 3.40 -4.84 13.08
CA LYS A 35 2.14 -4.48 13.76
C LYS A 35 1.02 -4.39 12.73
N PRO A 36 -0.13 -5.05 12.96
CA PRO A 36 -1.24 -5.03 12.03
C PRO A 36 -1.84 -3.64 11.89
N MET A 37 -2.09 -3.25 10.65
CA MET A 37 -2.72 -2.00 10.24
C MET A 37 -4.00 -2.29 9.46
N ARG A 38 -4.97 -1.38 9.56
CA ARG A 38 -6.25 -1.51 8.84
C ARG A 38 -6.17 -0.79 7.50
N ILE A 39 -6.49 -1.52 6.44
CA ILE A 39 -6.73 -0.97 5.11
C ILE A 39 -8.06 -1.52 4.59
N ALA A 40 -8.87 -0.64 4.00
CA ALA A 40 -10.10 -1.09 3.34
C ALA A 40 -9.74 -1.70 1.98
N ARG A 41 -10.46 -2.75 1.57
CA ARG A 41 -10.24 -3.40 0.27
C ARG A 41 -10.34 -2.42 -0.91
N ALA A 42 -11.32 -1.52 -0.87
CA ALA A 42 -11.49 -0.48 -1.89
C ALA A 42 -10.27 0.47 -1.96
N THR A 43 -9.74 0.88 -0.80
CA THR A 43 -8.52 1.68 -0.73
C THR A 43 -7.31 0.93 -1.28
N PHE A 44 -7.14 -0.35 -0.94
CA PHE A 44 -6.07 -1.18 -1.51
C PHE A 44 -6.15 -1.26 -3.04
N ALA A 45 -7.33 -1.57 -3.58
CA ALA A 45 -7.53 -1.65 -5.03
C ALA A 45 -7.18 -0.33 -5.70
N ARG A 46 -7.68 0.78 -5.15
CA ARG A 46 -7.38 2.13 -5.64
C ARG A 46 -5.88 2.43 -5.63
N LEU A 47 -5.19 2.23 -4.50
CA LEU A 47 -3.75 2.49 -4.39
C LEU A 47 -2.92 1.62 -5.37
N ARG A 48 -3.35 0.39 -5.63
CA ARG A 48 -2.72 -0.49 -6.61
C ARG A 48 -2.93 0.00 -8.04
N ASP A 49 -4.17 0.31 -8.40
CA ASP A 49 -4.56 0.71 -9.74
C ASP A 49 -3.96 2.09 -10.10
N ASP A 50 -3.82 2.96 -9.09
CA ASP A 50 -3.15 4.26 -9.18
C ASP A 50 -1.60 4.15 -9.23
N GLY A 51 -1.04 2.93 -9.11
CA GLY A 51 0.42 2.70 -9.15
C GLY A 51 1.17 3.23 -7.92
N ILE A 52 0.47 3.51 -6.83
CA ILE A 52 1.01 4.02 -5.57
C ILE A 52 1.69 2.90 -4.78
N ILE A 53 1.09 1.72 -4.79
CA ILE A 53 1.69 0.49 -4.31
C ILE A 53 1.93 -0.46 -5.48
N ILE A 54 3.07 -1.16 -5.44
CA ILE A 54 3.45 -2.13 -6.47
C ILE A 54 3.61 -3.51 -5.84
N ARG A 55 3.33 -4.54 -6.63
CA ARG A 55 3.55 -5.91 -6.19
C ARG A 55 5.05 -6.18 -6.11
N SER A 56 5.54 -6.50 -4.91
CA SER A 56 6.93 -6.86 -4.65
C SER A 56 7.16 -8.36 -4.86
N THR A 57 6.31 -9.19 -4.27
CA THR A 57 6.39 -10.65 -4.42
C THR A 57 5.01 -11.25 -4.69
N SER A 58 5.02 -12.42 -5.31
CA SER A 58 3.83 -13.20 -5.63
C SER A 58 4.16 -14.65 -5.36
N ASP A 59 3.45 -15.23 -4.40
CA ASP A 59 3.50 -16.65 -4.11
C ASP A 59 2.21 -17.30 -4.63
N LEU A 60 2.15 -18.64 -4.63
CA LEU A 60 0.93 -19.38 -4.97
C LEU A 60 -0.27 -18.93 -4.14
N THR A 61 0.01 -18.40 -2.93
CA THR A 61 -0.99 -18.15 -1.91
C THR A 61 -1.32 -16.68 -1.64
N SER A 62 -0.41 -15.77 -1.99
CA SER A 62 -0.56 -14.37 -1.62
C SER A 62 0.27 -13.47 -2.52
N ASN A 63 -0.18 -12.24 -2.66
CA ASN A 63 0.59 -11.18 -3.28
C ASN A 63 0.99 -10.17 -2.22
N THR A 64 2.27 -9.82 -2.17
CA THR A 64 2.78 -8.77 -1.28
C THR A 64 3.05 -7.51 -2.07
N TYR A 65 2.61 -6.38 -1.51
CA TYR A 65 2.74 -5.06 -2.10
C TYR A 65 3.53 -4.15 -1.15
N VAL A 66 4.30 -3.26 -1.75
CA VAL A 66 5.10 -2.23 -1.08
C VAL A 66 4.83 -0.88 -1.74
N ILE A 67 5.23 0.22 -1.10
CA ILE A 67 5.12 1.55 -1.68
C ILE A 67 6.05 1.65 -2.88
N ASN A 68 5.55 2.19 -3.99
CA ASN A 68 6.32 2.37 -5.20
C ASN A 68 7.40 3.45 -5.03
N SER A 69 8.68 3.08 -5.05
CA SER A 69 9.83 4.02 -4.95
C SER A 69 9.97 4.98 -6.14
N ALA A 70 9.33 4.68 -7.27
CA ALA A 70 9.22 5.58 -8.42
C ALA A 70 7.74 5.92 -8.64
N PRO A 71 7.13 6.68 -7.74
CA PRO A 71 5.69 6.89 -7.76
C PRO A 71 5.28 7.70 -8.99
N VAL A 72 4.21 7.26 -9.64
CA VAL A 72 3.61 7.95 -10.79
C VAL A 72 2.87 9.24 -10.39
N THR A 73 2.74 9.48 -9.08
CA THR A 73 2.00 10.62 -8.50
C THR A 73 2.86 11.40 -7.49
N PRO A 74 2.92 12.75 -7.58
CA PRO A 74 3.77 13.58 -6.70
C PRO A 74 3.49 13.43 -5.19
N GLN A 75 2.24 13.24 -4.80
CA GLN A 75 1.85 13.17 -3.37
C GLN A 75 2.42 11.93 -2.66
N VAL A 76 2.75 10.87 -3.41
CA VAL A 76 3.42 9.68 -2.85
C VAL A 76 4.92 9.93 -2.71
N ALA A 77 5.52 10.71 -3.63
CA ALA A 77 6.91 11.13 -3.49
C ALA A 77 7.11 11.93 -2.19
N GLU A 78 6.19 12.86 -1.88
CA GLU A 78 6.19 13.59 -0.61
C GLU A 78 6.12 12.68 0.62
N VAL A 79 5.44 11.54 0.51
CA VAL A 79 5.35 10.55 1.60
C VAL A 79 6.68 9.83 1.80
N GLN A 80 7.42 9.57 0.72
CA GLN A 80 8.71 8.88 0.76
C GLN A 80 9.86 9.78 1.21
N GLU A 81 9.89 11.04 0.76
CA GLU A 81 10.94 12.00 1.16
C GLU A 81 10.87 12.37 2.65
N ALA A 82 9.68 12.25 3.26
CA ALA A 82 9.45 12.61 4.64
C ALA A 82 9.53 11.42 5.62
N SER A 83 10.07 10.27 5.20
CA SER A 83 10.16 9.02 5.97
C SER A 83 11.57 8.70 6.45
#